data_AF-A0A7W6MJ89-F1
#
_entry.id   AF-A0A7W6MJ89-F1
#
_cell.length_a   1.000
_cell.length_b   1.000
_cell.length_c   1.000
_cell.angle_alpha   90.00
_cell.angle_beta   90.00
_cell.angle_gamma   90.00
#
_symmetry.space_group_name_H-M   'P 1'
#
loop_
_entity.id
_entity.type
_entity.pdbx_description
1 polymer ?
#
loop_
_entity_poly.entity_id
_entity_poly.type
_entity_poly.pdbx_seq_one_letter_code
_entity_poly.pdbx_strand_id
1 'polypeptide(L)'
;MDADNLQSLALPEEKKAWFVHDRFGMFVHWGLYALPARHEWVKSREELDDADYQKYFDHFDPDLYDPREWARRAKAAGMKYVVLTTKHHEGFCLWDTRCELSGGCPFGADRGDWSYHISSRRDRRE
;
A
#
# COMPACT_ATOMS: atom_id res chain seq x y z
N MET A 1 -20.39 -11.98 23.17
CA MET A 1 -20.54 -11.40 21.83
C MET A 1 -21.45 -12.36 21.08
N ASP A 2 -22.69 -11.95 20.84
CA ASP A 2 -23.66 -12.77 20.12
C ASP A 2 -23.23 -12.83 18.66
N ALA A 3 -22.84 -14.02 18.19
CA ALA A 3 -22.44 -14.26 16.81
C ALA A 3 -23.61 -14.10 15.81
N ASP A 4 -24.83 -13.92 16.32
CA ASP A 4 -26.08 -14.01 15.55
C ASP A 4 -26.53 -12.70 14.91
N ASN A 5 -25.78 -11.59 15.04
CA ASN A 5 -26.12 -10.35 14.37
C ASN A 5 -24.96 -9.73 13.58
N LEU A 6 -24.32 -10.52 12.73
CA LEU A 6 -23.37 -10.02 11.73
C LEU A 6 -24.01 -9.00 10.76
N GLN A 7 -25.33 -9.07 10.57
CA GLN A 7 -26.07 -8.13 9.73
C GLN A 7 -26.00 -6.69 10.28
N SER A 8 -25.92 -6.51 11.60
CA SER A 8 -25.76 -5.18 12.21
C SER A 8 -24.44 -4.48 11.89
N LEU A 9 -23.41 -5.23 11.46
CA LEU A 9 -22.12 -4.68 11.02
C LEU A 9 -22.13 -4.27 9.54
N ALA A 10 -23.14 -4.68 8.79
CA ALA A 10 -23.24 -4.32 7.38
C ALA A 10 -23.44 -2.81 7.26
N LEU A 11 -22.65 -2.19 6.37
CA LEU A 11 -22.89 -0.80 6.01
C LEU A 11 -24.30 -0.67 5.39
N PRO A 12 -25.08 0.34 5.82
CA PRO A 12 -26.34 0.69 5.17
C PRO A 12 -26.17 0.87 3.66
N GLU A 13 -27.23 0.59 2.89
CA GLU A 13 -27.15 0.58 1.43
C GLU A 13 -26.76 1.95 0.87
N GLU A 14 -27.26 3.03 1.48
CA GLU A 14 -26.89 4.39 1.09
C GLU A 14 -25.38 4.68 1.22
N LYS A 15 -24.70 4.03 2.17
CA LYS A 15 -23.24 4.20 2.36
C LYS A 15 -22.41 3.42 1.36
N LYS A 16 -22.96 2.37 0.74
CA LYS A 16 -22.29 1.55 -0.29
C LYS A 16 -22.70 1.95 -1.71
N ALA A 17 -23.80 2.69 -1.87
CA ALA A 17 -24.39 3.05 -3.15
C ALA A 17 -23.39 3.71 -4.11
N TRP A 18 -22.48 4.55 -3.60
CA TRP A 18 -21.45 5.18 -4.42
C TRP A 18 -20.54 4.14 -5.11
N PHE A 19 -20.15 3.07 -4.41
CA PHE A 19 -19.25 2.04 -4.96
C PHE A 19 -19.92 1.27 -6.09
N VAL A 20 -21.20 0.94 -5.90
CA VAL A 20 -22.05 0.32 -6.93
C VAL A 20 -22.27 1.27 -8.11
N HIS A 21 -22.49 2.56 -7.86
CA HIS A 21 -22.66 3.57 -8.91
C HIS A 21 -21.38 3.79 -9.75
N ASP A 22 -20.25 3.89 -9.07
CA ASP A 22 -18.98 4.32 -9.66
C ASP A 22 -18.28 3.24 -10.47
N ARG A 23 -18.55 1.95 -10.17
CA ARG A 23 -18.23 0.72 -10.93
C ARG A 23 -16.76 0.42 -11.20
N PHE A 24 -15.94 1.41 -11.53
CA PHE A 24 -14.60 1.26 -12.08
C PHE A 24 -13.59 2.02 -11.24
N GLY A 25 -12.56 1.31 -10.78
CA GLY A 25 -11.49 1.87 -9.96
C GLY A 25 -10.12 1.27 -10.28
N MET A 26 -9.08 1.91 -9.75
CA MET A 26 -7.70 1.47 -9.86
C MET A 26 -7.30 0.67 -8.63
N PHE A 27 -6.66 -0.47 -8.82
CA PHE A 27 -6.01 -1.18 -7.73
C PHE A 27 -4.49 -1.11 -7.93
N VAL A 28 -3.77 -0.65 -6.92
CA VAL A 28 -2.32 -0.46 -6.97
C VAL A 28 -1.66 -1.42 -5.98
N HIS A 29 -1.01 -2.44 -6.52
CA HIS A 29 -0.07 -3.28 -5.78
C HIS A 29 1.32 -2.68 -5.91
N TRP A 30 1.80 -2.09 -4.83
CA TRP A 30 3.13 -1.51 -4.76
C TRP A 30 3.74 -1.70 -3.36
N GLY A 31 5.04 -1.96 -3.33
CA GLY A 31 5.80 -2.30 -2.11
C GLY A 31 7.18 -2.84 -2.48
N LEU A 32 7.89 -3.44 -1.51
CA LEU A 32 9.25 -3.95 -1.71
C LEU A 32 9.37 -4.96 -2.86
N TYR A 33 8.32 -5.76 -3.09
CA TYR A 33 8.24 -6.73 -4.17
C TYR A 33 8.30 -6.11 -5.59
N ALA A 34 8.19 -4.79 -5.72
CA ALA A 34 8.39 -4.11 -6.99
C ALA A 34 9.86 -4.18 -7.46
N LEU A 35 10.84 -4.23 -6.54
CA LEU A 35 12.27 -4.32 -6.88
C LEU A 35 12.67 -5.65 -7.53
N PRO A 36 12.30 -6.83 -7.00
CA PRO A 36 12.57 -8.09 -7.69
C PRO A 36 11.79 -8.25 -8.99
N ALA A 37 10.69 -7.49 -9.17
CA ALA A 37 9.89 -7.43 -10.40
C ALA A 37 9.37 -8.78 -10.92
N ARG A 38 9.18 -9.77 -10.04
CA ARG A 38 8.70 -11.12 -10.41
C ARG A 38 7.28 -11.44 -9.95
N HIS A 39 6.78 -10.79 -8.89
CA HIS A 39 5.39 -10.74 -8.39
C HIS A 39 5.41 -10.44 -6.88
N GLU A 40 4.27 -10.11 -6.31
CA GLU A 40 4.08 -9.80 -4.88
C GLU A 40 4.34 -11.00 -3.94
N TRP A 41 4.30 -12.23 -4.44
CA TRP A 41 4.55 -13.47 -3.68
C TRP A 41 6.01 -13.92 -3.64
N VAL A 42 6.97 -13.10 -4.07
CA VAL A 42 8.38 -13.51 -4.24
C VAL A 42 9.00 -14.05 -2.95
N LYS A 43 8.71 -13.43 -1.80
CA LYS A 43 9.16 -13.92 -0.49
C LYS A 43 8.73 -15.36 -0.21
N SER A 44 7.47 -15.68 -0.49
CA SER A 44 6.91 -17.02 -0.21
C SER A 44 7.27 -18.05 -1.27
N ARG A 45 7.26 -17.69 -2.55
CA ARG A 45 7.51 -18.67 -3.64
C ARG A 45 8.98 -19.03 -3.81
N GLU A 46 9.88 -18.13 -3.42
CA GLU A 46 11.32 -18.36 -3.45
C GLU A 46 11.86 -18.71 -2.05
N GLU A 47 10.98 -18.92 -1.07
CA GLU A 47 11.33 -19.30 0.31
C GLU A 47 12.37 -18.37 0.95
N LEU A 48 12.29 -17.07 0.65
CA LEU A 48 13.21 -16.07 1.17
C LEU A 48 12.88 -15.75 2.63
N ASP A 49 13.91 -15.78 3.47
CA ASP A 49 13.81 -15.29 4.84
C ASP A 49 13.88 -13.74 4.89
N ASP A 50 13.78 -13.17 6.08
CA ASP A 50 13.84 -11.72 6.25
C ASP A 50 15.22 -11.15 5.88
N ALA A 51 16.31 -11.89 6.08
CA ALA A 51 17.66 -11.44 5.77
C ALA A 51 17.88 -11.37 4.25
N ASP A 52 17.40 -12.35 3.50
CA ASP A 52 17.43 -12.35 2.04
C ASP A 52 16.56 -11.23 1.44
N TYR A 53 15.46 -10.89 2.12
CA TYR A 53 14.52 -9.87 1.68
C TYR A 53 14.94 -8.45 2.06
N GLN A 54 15.79 -8.29 3.09
CA GLN A 54 16.27 -7.01 3.62
C GLN A 54 16.86 -6.10 2.54
N LYS A 55 17.58 -6.67 1.57
CA LYS A 55 18.14 -5.91 0.44
C LYS A 55 17.09 -5.09 -0.31
N TYR A 56 15.85 -5.60 -0.44
CA TYR A 56 14.79 -4.86 -1.12
C TYR A 56 14.32 -3.67 -0.29
N PHE A 57 14.31 -3.80 1.04
CA PHE A 57 14.03 -2.68 1.94
C PHE A 57 15.13 -1.62 1.88
N ASP A 58 16.39 -2.03 1.97
CA ASP A 58 17.55 -1.12 1.98
C ASP A 58 17.65 -0.30 0.68
N HIS A 59 17.17 -0.87 -0.44
CA HIS A 59 17.17 -0.24 -1.75
C HIS A 59 15.82 0.35 -2.19
N PHE A 60 14.80 0.34 -1.32
CA PHE A 60 13.49 0.93 -1.65
C PHE A 60 13.56 2.46 -1.61
N ASP A 61 13.94 3.06 -2.74
CA ASP A 61 14.00 4.51 -2.95
C ASP A 61 13.28 4.89 -4.26
N PRO A 62 11.96 5.12 -4.23
CA PRO A 62 11.18 5.39 -5.43
C PRO A 62 11.25 6.86 -5.84
N ASP A 63 12.39 7.24 -6.42
CA ASP A 63 12.74 8.60 -6.85
C ASP A 63 11.81 9.23 -7.91
N LEU A 64 11.12 8.40 -8.70
CA LEU A 64 10.15 8.82 -9.72
C LEU A 64 8.68 8.72 -9.27
N TYR A 65 8.43 8.50 -7.98
CA TYR A 65 7.07 8.41 -7.47
C TYR A 65 6.35 9.77 -7.49
N ASP A 66 5.31 9.88 -8.32
CA ASP A 66 4.38 11.02 -8.35
C ASP A 66 2.92 10.53 -8.24
N PRO A 67 2.31 10.55 -7.05
CA PRO A 67 0.94 10.09 -6.86
C PRO A 67 -0.07 11.03 -7.51
N ARG A 68 0.29 12.29 -7.77
CA ARG A 68 -0.58 13.24 -8.49
C ARG A 68 -0.66 12.85 -9.95
N GLU A 69 0.44 12.38 -10.55
CA GLU A 69 0.42 11.84 -11.91
C GLU A 69 -0.43 10.56 -11.98
N TRP A 70 -0.29 9.66 -11.01
CA TRP A 70 -1.11 8.45 -10.96
C TRP A 70 -2.60 8.78 -10.86
N ALA A 71 -2.97 9.71 -9.96
CA ALA A 71 -4.34 10.17 -9.81
C ALA A 71 -4.86 10.87 -11.08
N ARG A 72 -4.04 11.69 -11.74
CA ARG A 72 -4.38 12.34 -13.02
C ARG A 72 -4.69 11.30 -14.09
N ARG A 73 -3.85 10.27 -14.23
CA ARG A 73 -4.03 9.18 -15.20
C ARG A 73 -5.27 8.33 -14.89
N ALA A 74 -5.47 7.95 -13.63
CA ALA A 74 -6.66 7.21 -13.21
C ALA A 74 -7.95 7.98 -13.55
N LYS A 75 -7.97 9.28 -13.24
CA LYS A 75 -9.10 10.16 -13.57
C LYS A 75 -9.31 10.27 -15.08
N ALA A 76 -8.24 10.44 -15.86
CA ALA A 76 -8.30 10.50 -17.32
C ALA A 76 -8.80 9.20 -17.95
N ALA A 77 -8.50 8.05 -17.34
CA ALA A 77 -9.02 6.73 -17.73
C ALA A 77 -10.48 6.49 -17.30
N GLY A 78 -11.10 7.43 -16.59
CA GLY A 78 -12.50 7.34 -16.14
C GLY A 78 -12.70 6.59 -14.81
N MET A 79 -11.62 6.22 -14.11
CA MET A 79 -11.69 5.55 -12.81
C MET A 79 -12.21 6.52 -11.74
N LYS A 80 -13.02 5.98 -10.81
CA LYS A 80 -13.74 6.75 -9.79
C LYS A 80 -13.18 6.59 -8.38
N TYR A 81 -12.50 5.48 -8.13
CA TYR A 81 -11.83 5.22 -6.86
C TYR A 81 -10.48 4.54 -7.08
N VAL A 82 -9.65 4.58 -6.05
CA VAL A 82 -8.32 3.94 -6.03
C VAL A 82 -8.16 3.17 -4.73
N VAL A 83 -7.64 1.96 -4.81
CA VAL A 83 -7.24 1.15 -3.64
C VAL A 83 -5.73 0.89 -3.74
N LEU A 84 -4.99 1.29 -2.72
CA LEU A 84 -3.55 1.10 -2.62
C LEU A 84 -3.26 0.03 -1.55
N THR A 85 -2.32 -0.87 -1.83
CA THR A 85 -1.82 -1.83 -0.84
C THR A 85 -1.08 -1.11 0.28
N THR A 86 -1.75 -0.81 1.39
CA THR A 86 -1.11 -0.18 2.54
C THR A 86 -0.07 -1.11 3.17
N LYS A 87 -0.41 -2.40 3.31
CA LYS A 87 0.49 -3.48 3.67
C LYS A 87 0.08 -4.72 2.90
N HIS A 88 1.05 -5.45 2.39
CA HIS A 88 0.85 -6.70 1.68
C HIS A 88 1.46 -7.89 2.47
N HIS A 89 1.43 -9.10 1.92
CA HIS A 89 1.78 -10.34 2.64
C HIS A 89 3.25 -10.42 3.10
N GLU A 90 4.16 -9.68 2.47
CA GLU A 90 5.57 -9.58 2.89
C GLU A 90 5.76 -8.79 4.19
N GLY A 91 4.72 -8.06 4.62
CA GLY A 91 4.68 -7.36 5.89
C GLY A 91 5.17 -5.92 5.86
N PHE A 92 5.61 -5.38 4.70
CA PHE A 92 6.02 -3.98 4.56
C PHE A 92 4.83 -3.02 4.65
N CYS A 93 4.99 -1.94 5.42
CA CYS A 93 3.97 -0.93 5.66
C CYS A 93 4.28 0.35 4.84
N LEU A 94 3.43 0.73 3.89
CA LEU A 94 3.54 1.98 3.10
C LEU A 94 3.17 3.24 3.90
N TRP A 95 2.88 3.12 5.19
CA TRP A 95 2.58 4.24 6.07
C TRP A 95 3.41 4.15 7.34
N ASP A 96 3.59 5.30 8.00
CA ASP A 96 4.28 5.38 9.28
C ASP A 96 3.37 4.86 10.39
N THR A 97 3.61 3.61 10.79
CA THR A 97 2.79 2.88 11.77
C THR A 97 3.49 2.86 13.13
N ARG A 98 2.76 3.24 14.19
CA ARG A 98 3.28 3.18 15.58
C ARG A 98 3.26 1.78 16.19
N CYS A 99 2.69 0.80 15.47
CA CYS A 99 2.49 -0.55 16.00
C CYS A 99 3.66 -1.46 15.59
N GLU A 100 4.65 -1.59 16.47
CA GLU A 100 5.64 -2.69 16.47
C GLU A 100 5.05 -3.91 17.19
N LEU A 101 3.98 -4.52 16.67
CA LEU A 101 3.38 -5.66 17.37
C LEU A 101 4.17 -6.94 17.09
N SER A 102 4.83 -7.46 18.13
CA SER A 102 5.38 -8.81 18.33
C SER A 102 5.03 -9.81 17.21
N GLY A 103 5.98 -9.96 16.28
CA GLY A 103 5.79 -10.57 14.96
C GLY A 103 6.17 -9.61 13.83
N GLY A 104 6.10 -8.30 14.12
CA GLY A 104 6.77 -7.15 13.52
C GLY A 104 6.48 -6.92 12.04
N CYS A 105 6.01 -5.74 11.66
CA CYS A 105 6.28 -5.23 10.31
C CYS A 105 7.81 -5.14 10.23
N PRO A 106 8.55 -6.14 9.67
CA PRO A 106 10.01 -6.16 9.78
C PRO A 106 10.61 -5.00 8.99
N PHE A 107 9.79 -4.48 8.08
CA PHE A 107 10.02 -3.35 7.22
C PHE A 107 8.99 -2.27 7.59
N GLY A 108 9.13 -1.70 8.78
CA GLY A 108 8.46 -0.45 9.12
C GLY A 108 9.16 0.71 8.43
N ALA A 109 8.40 1.69 7.93
CA ALA A 109 9.00 2.94 7.47
C ALA A 109 9.59 3.70 8.68
N ASP A 110 10.83 3.42 9.08
CA ASP A 110 11.55 4.18 10.12
C ASP A 110 11.94 5.61 9.65
N ARG A 111 11.23 6.12 8.64
CA ARG A 111 11.51 7.38 7.94
C ARG A 111 10.22 8.05 7.47
N GLY A 112 9.26 8.20 8.38
CA GLY A 112 8.13 9.11 8.23
C GLY A 112 7.06 8.66 7.25
N ASP A 113 5.90 9.29 7.39
CA ASP A 113 4.70 9.03 6.61
C ASP A 113 4.97 9.20 5.10
N TRP A 114 5.05 8.10 4.34
CA TRP A 114 5.21 8.13 2.88
C TRP A 114 4.00 8.78 2.19
N SER A 115 2.84 8.93 2.85
CA SER A 115 1.76 9.77 2.33
C SER A 115 2.20 11.25 2.17
N TYR A 116 3.13 11.71 3.01
CA TYR A 116 3.55 13.11 3.14
C TYR A 116 5.02 13.39 2.72
N HIS A 117 5.94 12.45 2.92
CA HIS A 117 7.39 12.67 2.72
C HIS A 117 7.83 12.82 1.26
N ILE A 118 6.94 12.45 0.32
CA ILE A 118 7.14 12.54 -1.14
C ILE A 118 7.15 13.98 -1.67
N SER A 119 6.76 14.97 -0.86
CA SER A 119 6.79 16.38 -1.26
C SER A 119 8.05 17.14 -0.81
N SER A 120 8.79 16.67 0.21
CA SER A 120 9.76 17.50 0.95
C SER A 120 11.24 17.20 0.66
N ARG A 121 11.56 16.11 -0.05
CA ARG A 121 12.95 15.78 -0.40
C ARG A 121 13.42 16.33 -1.75
N ARG A 122 12.51 16.90 -2.55
CA ARG A 122 12.85 17.59 -3.81
C ARG A 122 13.70 18.85 -3.59
N ASP A 123 13.61 19.43 -2.39
CA ASP A 123 14.22 20.72 -2.01
C ASP A 123 15.67 20.64 -1.48
N ARG A 124 16.31 19.46 -1.51
CA ARG A 124 17.71 19.27 -1.03
C ARG A 124 18.70 18.82 -2.10
N ARG A 125 18.33 18.94 -3.38
CA ARG A 125 19.23 18.74 -4.53
C ARG A 125 19.17 19.92 -5.50
N GLU A 126 19.20 21.13 -4.97
CA GLU A 126 19.58 22.37 -5.66
C GLU A 126 20.64 23.11 -4.84
#